data_AF-A0A1Y1XF60-F1
#
_entry.id   AF-A0A1Y1XF60-F1
#
_cell.length_a   1.000
_cell.length_b   1.000
_cell.length_c   1.000
_cell.angle_alpha   90.00
_cell.angle_beta   90.00
_cell.angle_gamma   90.00
#
_symmetry.space_group_name_H-M   'P 1'
#
loop_
_entity.id
_entity.type
_entity.pdbx_description
1 polymer ?
#
loop_
_entity_poly.entity_id
_entity_poly.type
_entity_poly.pdbx_seq_one_letter_code
_entity_poly.pdbx_strand_id
1 'polypeptide(L)'
;MSKFLRKAGYNVLVLGFCLWKGLPKKLVQIPMDYAEKAVKWLKEEKNIKGIAMTGISTGAAYTLLEASLIPDIGYVIPVIPYNYVPVGTVKKGLSYKEAHKSQYTWHGEDLPYTPINILDEKGMWWWLNTARKTPGYGLRHFIRFGYDEMEKKKTTS
;
A
#
# COMPACT_ATOMS: atom_id res chain seq x y z
N MET A 1 10.73 -7.75 12.15
CA MET A 1 11.61 -6.89 11.35
C MET A 1 12.42 -5.92 12.21
N SER A 2 11.82 -4.96 12.91
CA SER A 2 12.53 -3.90 13.66
C SER A 2 13.58 -4.41 14.66
N LYS A 3 13.26 -5.44 15.46
CA LYS A 3 14.22 -6.04 16.42
C LYS A 3 15.48 -6.59 15.75
N PHE A 4 15.33 -7.18 14.57
CA PHE A 4 16.46 -7.73 13.80
C PHE A 4 17.36 -6.60 13.26
N LEU A 5 16.75 -5.58 12.64
CA LEU A 5 17.48 -4.42 12.10
C LEU A 5 18.23 -3.66 13.21
N ARG A 6 17.61 -3.46 14.38
CA ARG A 6 18.29 -2.86 15.53
C ARG A 6 19.50 -3.67 16.00
N LYS A 7 19.38 -5.00 16.05
CA LYS A 7 20.50 -5.89 16.40
C LYS A 7 21.63 -5.85 15.38
N ALA A 8 21.31 -5.59 14.11
CA ALA A 8 22.29 -5.41 13.04
C ALA A 8 22.93 -4.01 13.02
N GLY A 9 22.61 -3.13 13.98
CA GLY A 9 23.23 -1.80 14.12
C GLY A 9 22.49 -0.67 13.42
N TYR A 10 21.31 -0.90 12.85
CA TYR A 10 20.52 0.16 12.21
C TYR A 10 19.71 0.98 13.23
N ASN A 11 19.64 2.29 12.99
CA ASN A 11 18.62 3.15 13.61
C ASN A 11 17.29 2.85 12.95
N VAL A 12 16.27 2.49 13.74
CA VAL A 12 14.96 2.06 13.22
C VAL A 12 13.86 2.96 13.76
N LEU A 13 13.20 3.67 12.84
CA LEU A 13 11.93 4.34 13.10
C LEU A 13 10.79 3.46 12.59
N VAL A 14 9.81 3.17 13.45
CA VAL A 14 8.58 2.49 13.04
C VAL A 14 7.53 3.55 12.74
N LEU A 15 7.24 3.76 11.46
CA LEU A 15 6.26 4.74 11.00
C LEU A 15 4.86 4.09 10.90
N GLY A 16 3.95 4.53 11.75
CA GLY A 16 2.52 4.26 11.56
C GLY A 16 1.93 5.31 10.63
N PHE A 17 1.23 4.89 9.57
CA PHE A 17 0.56 5.78 8.62
C PHE A 17 -0.95 5.52 8.48
N CYS A 18 -1.43 4.33 8.89
CA CYS A 18 -2.84 3.96 8.85
C CYS A 18 -3.13 2.85 9.88
N LEU A 19 -4.39 2.73 10.31
CA LEU A 19 -4.89 1.69 11.22
C LEU A 19 -4.25 1.64 12.62
N TRP A 20 -3.46 2.64 12.99
CA TRP A 20 -2.91 2.78 14.36
C TRP A 20 -3.78 3.69 15.23
N LYS A 21 -3.62 3.58 16.55
CA LYS A 21 -4.35 4.43 17.51
C LYS A 21 -4.06 5.91 17.22
N GLY A 22 -5.11 6.68 16.94
CA GLY A 22 -4.99 8.11 16.60
C GLY A 22 -4.78 8.40 15.11
N LEU A 23 -4.65 7.38 14.25
CA LEU A 23 -4.51 7.53 12.81
C LEU A 23 -5.81 7.17 12.06
N PRO A 24 -5.90 7.55 10.77
CA PRO A 24 -7.03 7.15 9.92
C PRO A 24 -7.27 5.63 9.97
N LYS A 25 -8.54 5.24 10.14
CA LYS A 25 -8.98 3.84 10.17
C LYS A 25 -9.43 3.32 8.81
N LYS A 26 -9.33 4.16 7.77
CA LYS A 26 -9.79 3.87 6.42
C LYS A 26 -8.58 3.85 5.49
N LEU A 27 -8.61 2.97 4.50
CA LEU A 27 -7.59 2.88 3.46
C LEU A 27 -7.97 3.80 2.30
N VAL A 28 -8.18 5.09 2.57
CA VAL A 28 -8.54 6.11 1.58
C VAL A 28 -7.83 7.40 1.94
N GLN A 29 -7.23 8.05 0.94
CA GLN A 29 -6.51 9.31 1.09
C GLN A 29 -5.52 9.31 2.26
N ILE A 30 -4.73 8.24 2.36
CA ILE A 30 -3.64 8.14 3.34
C ILE A 30 -2.54 9.14 2.92
N PRO A 31 -2.18 10.12 3.78
CA PRO A 31 -1.14 11.08 3.46
C PRO A 31 0.23 10.41 3.36
N MET A 32 0.92 10.62 2.24
CA MET A 32 2.33 10.22 2.06
C MET A 32 3.28 11.20 2.79
N ASP A 33 2.82 12.42 3.09
CA ASP A 33 3.53 13.46 3.85
C ASP A 33 4.03 12.99 5.23
N TYR A 34 3.50 11.88 5.77
CA TYR A 34 4.02 11.29 7.01
C TYR A 34 5.46 10.80 6.87
N ALA A 35 5.79 10.15 5.75
CA ALA A 35 7.15 9.67 5.53
C ALA A 35 8.09 10.84 5.23
N GLU A 36 7.64 11.84 4.46
CA GLU A 36 8.42 13.06 4.19
C GLU A 36 8.85 13.74 5.50
N LYS A 37 7.91 13.97 6.41
CA LYS A 37 8.19 14.56 7.74
C LYS A 37 9.13 13.68 8.55
N ALA A 38 8.96 12.36 8.49
CA ALA A 38 9.83 11.42 9.20
C ALA A 38 11.26 11.44 8.65
N VAL A 39 11.43 11.45 7.32
CA VAL A 39 12.73 11.55 6.65
C VAL A 39 13.42 12.86 7.01
N LYS A 40 12.69 13.98 6.93
CA LYS A 40 13.19 15.30 7.32
C LYS A 40 13.68 15.29 8.77
N TRP A 41 12.87 14.79 9.71
CA TRP A 41 13.24 14.66 11.12
C TRP A 41 14.48 13.78 11.33
N LEU A 42 14.57 12.63 10.64
CA LEU A 42 15.75 11.75 10.75
C LEU A 42 17.03 12.43 10.26
N LYS A 43 16.95 13.20 9.17
CA LYS A 43 18.12 13.90 8.62
C LYS A 43 18.52 15.11 9.45
N GLU A 44 17.58 16.00 9.73
CA GLU A 44 17.85 17.31 10.34
C GLU A 44 18.02 17.23 11.85
N GLU A 45 17.16 16.48 12.54
CA GLU A 45 17.14 16.44 14.01
C GLU A 45 17.94 15.28 14.60
N LYS A 46 18.15 14.22 13.81
CA LYS A 46 18.89 13.02 14.23
C LYS A 46 20.21 12.81 13.50
N ASN A 47 20.57 13.69 12.57
CA ASN A 47 21.81 13.62 11.80
C ASN A 47 22.03 12.25 11.12
N ILE A 48 20.95 11.58 10.72
CA ILE A 48 21.02 10.31 9.99
C ILE A 48 21.37 10.59 8.53
N LYS A 49 22.52 10.08 8.08
CA LYS A 49 23.07 10.37 6.74
C LYS A 49 22.38 9.61 5.60
N GLY A 50 21.87 8.41 5.87
CA GLY A 50 21.30 7.54 4.86
C GLY A 50 19.98 6.95 5.33
N ILE A 51 18.96 7.04 4.46
CA ILE A 51 17.62 6.55 4.75
C ILE A 51 17.33 5.34 3.87
N ALA A 52 16.92 4.25 4.52
CA ALA A 52 16.39 3.07 3.87
C ALA A 52 14.98 2.81 4.38
N MET A 53 14.10 2.34 3.50
CA MET A 53 12.70 2.07 3.85
C MET A 53 12.32 0.62 3.50
N THR A 54 11.54 -0.02 4.36
CA THR A 54 11.06 -1.38 4.15
C THR A 54 9.65 -1.54 4.68
N GLY A 55 8.88 -2.41 4.03
CA GLY A 55 7.51 -2.72 4.39
C GLY A 55 7.05 -4.03 3.75
N ILE A 56 5.88 -4.50 4.17
CA ILE A 56 5.26 -5.73 3.68
C ILE A 56 3.88 -5.38 3.11
N SER A 57 3.50 -5.96 1.97
CA SER A 57 2.16 -5.82 1.38
C SER A 57 1.79 -4.35 1.16
N THR A 58 0.75 -3.82 1.79
CA THR A 58 0.41 -2.38 1.73
C THR A 58 1.56 -1.48 2.16
N GLY A 59 2.35 -1.89 3.16
CA GLY A 59 3.55 -1.15 3.57
C GLY A 59 4.68 -1.22 2.54
N ALA A 60 4.75 -2.30 1.75
CA ALA A 60 5.74 -2.44 0.68
C ALA A 60 5.42 -1.56 -0.52
N ALA A 61 4.15 -1.49 -0.91
CA ALA A 61 3.69 -0.55 -1.94
C ALA A 61 3.86 0.90 -1.48
N TYR A 62 3.53 1.21 -0.21
CA TYR A 62 3.80 2.50 0.39
C TYR A 62 5.30 2.85 0.32
N THR A 63 6.18 1.90 0.66
CA THR A 63 7.64 2.07 0.56
C THR A 63 8.11 2.40 -0.86
N LEU A 64 7.61 1.69 -1.88
CA LEU A 64 7.94 1.97 -3.28
C LEU A 64 7.48 3.36 -3.70
N LEU A 65 6.25 3.73 -3.32
CA LEU A 65 5.67 5.01 -3.68
C LEU A 65 6.39 6.17 -2.97
N GLU A 66 6.69 6.05 -1.68
CA GLU A 66 7.47 7.06 -0.95
C GLU A 66 8.85 7.28 -1.59
N ALA A 67 9.55 6.21 -1.94
CA ALA A 67 10.86 6.34 -2.59
C ALA A 67 10.78 6.97 -3.99
N SER A 68 9.62 6.89 -4.66
CA SER A 68 9.41 7.60 -5.93
C SER A 68 9.12 9.09 -5.75
N LEU A 69 8.64 9.50 -4.57
CA LEU A 69 8.26 10.88 -4.25
C LEU A 69 9.34 11.63 -3.46
N ILE A 70 10.13 10.93 -2.64
CA ILE A 70 11.08 11.50 -1.69
C ILE A 70 12.50 11.06 -2.09
N PRO A 71 13.29 11.92 -2.78
CA PRO A 71 14.64 11.58 -3.25
C PRO A 71 15.63 11.20 -2.15
N ASP A 72 15.36 11.62 -0.92
CA ASP A 72 16.19 11.33 0.25
C ASP A 72 16.12 9.85 0.71
N ILE A 73 15.16 9.08 0.21
CA ILE A 73 15.06 7.64 0.45
C ILE A 73 15.95 6.91 -0.56
N GLY A 74 17.21 6.69 -0.19
CA GLY A 74 18.22 6.12 -1.09
C GLY A 74 18.10 4.61 -1.34
N TYR A 75 17.42 3.88 -0.45
CA TYR A 75 17.31 2.41 -0.55
C TYR A 75 15.94 1.91 -0.11
N VAL A 76 15.40 0.94 -0.84
CA VAL A 76 14.12 0.29 -0.51
C VAL A 76 14.22 -1.22 -0.52
N ILE A 77 13.56 -1.85 0.46
CA ILE A 77 13.40 -3.30 0.55
C ILE A 77 11.90 -3.62 0.67
N PRO A 78 11.14 -3.54 -0.45
CA PRO A 78 9.73 -3.86 -0.46
C PRO A 78 9.54 -5.38 -0.46
N VAL A 79 8.73 -5.88 0.48
CA VAL A 79 8.40 -7.32 0.56
C VAL A 79 6.98 -7.53 0.06
N ILE A 80 6.82 -8.34 -0.99
CA ILE A 80 5.53 -8.61 -1.65
C ILE A 80 4.71 -7.34 -1.97
N PRO A 81 5.29 -6.34 -2.67
CA PRO A 81 4.57 -5.15 -3.07
C PRO A 81 3.55 -5.44 -4.18
N TYR A 82 2.75 -4.42 -4.49
CA TYR A 82 2.01 -4.30 -5.74
C TYR A 82 2.50 -3.04 -6.48
N ASN A 83 2.46 -3.07 -7.81
CA ASN A 83 3.08 -2.07 -8.70
C ASN A 83 2.13 -0.95 -9.15
N TYR A 84 1.03 -0.71 -8.43
CA TYR A 84 0.05 0.32 -8.75
C TYR A 84 -0.53 0.95 -7.47
N VAL A 85 -1.07 2.15 -7.58
CA VAL A 85 -1.85 2.76 -6.49
C VAL A 85 -3.30 2.29 -6.61
N PRO A 86 -3.86 1.59 -5.61
CA PRO A 86 -5.27 1.19 -5.65
C PRO A 86 -6.21 2.35 -5.33
N VAL A 87 -7.46 2.24 -5.77
CA VAL A 87 -8.56 3.04 -5.24
C VAL A 87 -8.70 2.81 -3.74
N GLY A 88 -8.98 3.89 -3.02
CA GLY A 88 -9.25 3.85 -1.61
C GLY A 88 -10.54 3.11 -1.31
N THR A 89 -10.60 2.46 -0.15
CA THR A 89 -11.75 1.65 0.26
C THR A 89 -12.36 2.14 1.57
N VAL A 90 -13.69 2.10 1.62
CA VAL A 90 -14.48 2.44 2.81
C VAL A 90 -15.30 1.24 3.25
N LYS A 91 -15.33 1.01 4.57
CA LYS A 91 -16.19 -0.03 5.15
C LYS A 91 -17.65 0.44 5.10
N LYS A 92 -18.53 -0.38 4.51
CA LYS A 92 -19.98 -0.16 4.45
C LYS A 92 -20.68 -1.43 4.97
N GLY A 93 -21.11 -1.42 6.23
CA GLY A 93 -21.65 -2.60 6.89
C GLY A 93 -20.63 -3.72 7.02
N LEU A 94 -20.95 -4.90 6.47
CA LEU A 94 -20.07 -6.08 6.45
C LEU A 94 -19.14 -6.14 5.23
N SER A 95 -19.24 -5.18 4.30
CA SER A 95 -18.43 -5.16 3.07
C SER A 95 -17.54 -3.92 2.97
N TYR A 96 -16.59 -3.95 2.04
CA TYR A 96 -15.84 -2.78 1.59
C TYR A 96 -16.38 -2.32 0.23
N LYS A 97 -16.39 -1.02 0.00
CA LYS A 97 -16.72 -0.41 -1.30
C LYS A 97 -15.62 0.54 -1.71
N GLU A 98 -15.51 0.79 -3.01
CA GLU A 98 -14.66 1.86 -3.52
C GLU A 98 -15.10 3.22 -2.96
N ALA A 99 -14.12 4.07 -2.70
CA ALA A 99 -14.34 5.45 -2.29
C ALA A 99 -14.32 6.44 -3.47
N HIS A 100 -14.02 5.97 -4.69
CA HIS A 100 -13.73 6.81 -5.87
C HIS A 100 -12.73 7.94 -5.58
N LYS A 101 -11.75 7.61 -4.75
CA LYS A 101 -10.63 8.44 -4.32
C LYS A 101 -9.40 7.58 -4.27
N SER A 102 -8.22 8.19 -4.39
CA SER A 102 -6.97 7.45 -4.25
C SER A 102 -6.83 6.82 -2.86
N GLN A 103 -6.14 5.68 -2.77
CA GLN A 103 -5.72 5.16 -1.48
C GLN A 103 -4.72 6.10 -0.79
N TYR A 104 -3.97 6.90 -1.57
CA TYR A 104 -2.91 7.77 -1.08
C TYR A 104 -3.05 9.21 -1.59
N THR A 105 -2.62 10.17 -0.77
CA THR A 105 -2.52 11.58 -1.17
C THR A 105 -1.09 12.09 -1.03
N TRP A 106 -0.72 13.05 -1.87
CA TRP A 106 0.55 13.77 -1.77
C TRP A 106 0.27 15.27 -1.69
N HIS A 107 0.69 15.90 -0.59
CA HIS A 107 0.44 17.32 -0.33
C HIS A 107 -1.05 17.72 -0.43
N GLY A 108 -1.93 16.81 0.00
CA GLY A 108 -3.37 17.00 -0.01
C GLY A 108 -4.08 16.57 -1.30
N GLU A 109 -3.35 16.28 -2.38
CA GLU A 109 -3.92 15.88 -3.67
C GLU A 109 -3.93 14.37 -3.85
N ASP A 110 -4.96 13.84 -4.51
CA ASP A 110 -5.06 12.41 -4.81
C ASP A 110 -3.94 12.00 -5.78
N LEU A 111 -3.18 10.96 -5.42
CA LEU A 111 -2.25 10.35 -6.38
C LEU A 111 -3.00 9.57 -7.45
N PRO A 112 -2.51 9.52 -8.71
CA PRO A 112 -3.10 8.71 -9.76
C PRO A 112 -3.31 7.26 -9.30
N TYR A 113 -4.51 6.72 -9.48
CA TYR A 113 -4.87 5.41 -8.94
C TYR A 113 -5.66 4.56 -9.93
N THR A 114 -5.64 3.24 -9.69
CA THR A 114 -6.38 2.24 -10.45
C THR A 114 -7.63 1.82 -9.66
N PRO A 115 -8.84 1.92 -10.26
CA PRO A 115 -10.06 1.33 -9.70
C PRO A 115 -9.89 -0.17 -9.40
N ILE A 116 -10.68 -0.74 -8.48
CA ILE A 116 -10.70 -2.17 -8.16
C ILE A 116 -12.13 -2.70 -8.37
N ASN A 117 -12.43 -3.09 -9.61
CA ASN A 117 -13.75 -3.61 -10.01
C ASN A 117 -14.21 -4.84 -9.19
N ILE A 118 -13.30 -5.46 -8.41
CA ILE A 118 -13.60 -6.53 -7.47
C ILE A 118 -14.71 -6.13 -6.48
N LEU A 119 -14.78 -4.85 -6.12
CA LEU A 119 -15.69 -4.33 -5.11
C LEU A 119 -17.01 -3.80 -5.69
N ASP A 120 -17.06 -3.48 -6.98
CA ASP A 120 -18.15 -2.68 -7.54
C ASP A 120 -19.13 -3.43 -8.46
N GLU A 121 -18.75 -4.52 -9.14
CA GLU A 121 -19.63 -5.14 -10.15
C GLU A 121 -20.40 -6.40 -9.69
N LYS A 122 -19.78 -7.29 -8.91
CA LYS A 122 -20.38 -8.60 -8.54
C LYS A 122 -20.16 -8.99 -7.09
N GLY A 123 -19.43 -8.16 -6.34
CA GLY A 123 -19.09 -8.34 -4.93
C GLY A 123 -18.06 -9.43 -4.64
N MET A 124 -17.49 -9.38 -3.43
CA MET A 124 -16.46 -10.32 -2.94
C MET A 124 -16.85 -11.80 -3.09
N TRP A 125 -18.12 -12.12 -2.88
CA TRP A 125 -18.63 -13.49 -3.01
C TRP A 125 -18.53 -14.06 -4.42
N TRP A 126 -18.82 -13.25 -5.44
CA TRP A 126 -18.66 -13.67 -6.82
C TRP A 126 -17.18 -13.93 -7.11
N TRP A 127 -16.29 -13.03 -6.69
CA TRP A 127 -14.84 -13.17 -6.86
C TRP A 127 -14.27 -14.42 -6.19
N LEU A 128 -14.68 -14.72 -4.95
CA LEU A 128 -14.28 -15.94 -4.25
C LEU A 128 -14.74 -17.19 -5.01
N ASN A 129 -15.99 -17.19 -5.51
CA ASN A 129 -16.52 -18.30 -6.29
C ASN A 129 -15.82 -18.45 -7.64
N THR A 130 -15.52 -17.36 -8.33
CA THR A 130 -14.79 -17.37 -9.59
C THR A 130 -13.37 -17.90 -9.38
N ALA A 131 -12.61 -17.36 -8.45
CA ALA A 131 -11.26 -17.82 -8.13
C ALA A 131 -11.22 -19.32 -7.75
N ARG A 132 -12.22 -19.80 -6.99
CA ARG A 132 -12.36 -21.22 -6.65
C ARG A 132 -12.53 -22.10 -7.89
N LYS A 133 -13.25 -21.62 -8.91
CA LYS A 133 -13.56 -22.36 -10.14
C LYS A 133 -12.49 -22.19 -11.22
N THR A 134 -11.68 -21.13 -11.18
CA THR A 134 -10.62 -20.89 -12.17
C THR A 134 -9.47 -21.89 -11.96
N PRO A 135 -9.13 -22.70 -12.97
CA PRO A 135 -8.00 -23.63 -12.90
C PRO A 135 -6.70 -22.89 -12.54
N GLY A 136 -5.88 -23.49 -11.67
CA GLY A 136 -4.59 -22.93 -11.25
C GLY A 136 -4.63 -21.95 -10.08
N TYR A 137 -5.78 -21.34 -9.75
CA TYR A 137 -5.88 -20.43 -8.61
C TYR A 137 -6.45 -21.10 -7.35
N GLY A 138 -7.73 -21.47 -7.38
CA GLY A 138 -8.45 -21.87 -6.17
C GLY A 138 -8.51 -20.73 -5.13
N LEU A 139 -8.96 -21.06 -3.91
CA LEU A 139 -9.06 -20.07 -2.82
C LEU A 139 -7.68 -19.65 -2.27
N ARG A 140 -6.68 -20.54 -2.34
CA ARG A 140 -5.33 -20.26 -1.82
C ARG A 140 -4.60 -19.16 -2.61
N HIS A 141 -4.91 -19.02 -3.89
CA HIS A 141 -4.32 -18.00 -4.76
C HIS A 141 -5.33 -16.91 -5.13
N PHE A 142 -6.35 -16.68 -4.30
CA PHE A 142 -7.38 -15.65 -4.53
C PHE A 142 -6.79 -14.26 -4.79
N ILE A 143 -5.77 -13.86 -4.02
CA ILE A 143 -5.11 -12.56 -4.20
C ILE A 143 -4.39 -12.50 -5.55
N ARG A 144 -3.74 -13.59 -5.97
CA ARG A 144 -3.09 -13.66 -7.27
C ARG A 144 -4.11 -13.61 -8.41
N PHE A 145 -5.23 -14.30 -8.27
CA PHE A 145 -6.35 -14.22 -9.20
C PHE A 145 -6.86 -12.79 -9.36
N GLY A 146 -7.10 -12.10 -8.25
CA GLY A 146 -7.50 -10.69 -8.27
C GLY A 146 -6.48 -9.83 -9.01
N TYR A 147 -5.20 -10.00 -8.72
CA TYR A 147 -4.11 -9.25 -9.36
C TYR A 147 -4.05 -9.49 -10.89
N ASP A 148 -4.10 -10.75 -11.34
CA ASP A 148 -4.01 -11.11 -12.76
C ASP A 148 -5.20 -10.61 -13.57
N GLU A 149 -6.42 -10.67 -13.01
CA GLU A 149 -7.61 -10.13 -13.67
C GLU A 149 -7.54 -8.59 -13.82
N MET A 150 -6.91 -7.91 -12.85
CA MET A 150 -6.67 -6.47 -12.94
C MET A 150 -5.62 -6.12 -14.01
N GLU A 151 -4.57 -6.93 -14.17
CA GLU A 151 -3.55 -6.72 -15.22
C GLU A 151 -4.12 -6.92 -16.62
N LYS A 152 -4.92 -7.97 -16.86
CA LYS A 152 -5.54 -8.24 -18.17
C LYS A 152 -6.38 -7.07 -18.69
N LYS A 153 -7.11 -6.40 -17.80
CA LYS A 153 -7.95 -5.24 -18.17
C LYS A 153 -7.13 -4.02 -18.58
N LYS A 154 -5.94 -3.82 -18.01
CA LYS A 154 -5.03 -2.73 -18.41
C LYS A 154 -4.53 -2.88 -19.84
N THR A 155 -4.31 -4.10 -20.32
CA THR A 155 -3.86 -4.37 -21.70
C THR A 155 -4.95 -4.25 -22.76
N THR A 156 -6.23 -4.18 -22.37
CA THR A 156 -7.36 -4.08 -23.30
C THR A 156 -7.98 -2.67 -23.38
N SER A 157 -7.34 -1.68 -22.74
CA SER A 157 -7.75 -0.27 -22.70
C SER A 157 -6.74 0.59 -23.46
#